data_AF-A0A9C6XAF9-F1
#
_entry.id   AF-A0A9C6XAF9-F1
#
_cell.length_a   1.000
_cell.length_b   1.000
_cell.length_c   1.000
_cell.angle_alpha   90.00
_cell.angle_beta   90.00
_cell.angle_gamma   90.00
#
_symmetry.space_group_name_H-M   'P 1'
#
loop_
_entity.id
_entity.type
_entity.pdbx_description
1 polymer ?
#
loop_
_entity_poly.entity_id
_entity_poly.type
_entity_poly.pdbx_seq_one_letter_code
_entity_poly.pdbx_strand_id
1 'polypeptide(L)'
;MSDTQRGKPLLGFIMAELRDLNNNNNNSSSSGFVSSPSPSLDLAELLAAVQAAIKAVAATLRSSGLVKWRSSREIAAEIFINYIASSHSVALLVCDEKVIPVETSGDRRGKYAVCISPLDSKQDTPDPPSVAGTVFSVHRYLEQHGRSSGAGGRPSLRSVLQPGKNLVAAGYALYASSTLLVLTTGPGVHLFVLDPVLGEFILTAPNLTIPGRGRIYSVDEGLTYEWGDPVVEYVESKKDPKLGVTYGSHHMGCSVADVHTVLRNGGIYLSPQARSHPNGKLRLVLEAAPLAHLVCRAGGLATDGHVSLTDCQPEGLAHRTAAFMGSREDVRDVLSMFRRSSALYSARPSGLRAGGPGGYDTLTPSPSSATTSTSQQAQSSKDQRSSSKQDRAAVAGAGLTASMAALSATIVALGRPPSSRPTSAVYPSSTGSVLGLVPSVPRPASAVSAPASSTSGAVHHGLQKAASPSSLPYSLPHTISGSAKKVP
;
A
#
# COMPACT_ATOMS: atom_id res chain seq x y z
N MET A 1 -25.86 6.91 -1.99
CA MET A 1 -25.45 8.19 -1.35
C MET A 1 -25.06 9.17 -2.45
N SER A 2 -25.66 10.36 -2.46
CA SER A 2 -25.57 11.38 -3.52
C SER A 2 -24.24 12.18 -3.52
N ASP A 3 -23.94 12.86 -4.64
CA ASP A 3 -22.78 13.74 -4.87
C ASP A 3 -22.59 14.87 -3.83
N THR A 4 -23.59 15.11 -2.97
CA THR A 4 -23.60 16.11 -1.87
C THR A 4 -22.62 15.83 -0.72
N GLN A 5 -21.84 14.74 -0.76
CA GLN A 5 -20.83 14.43 0.25
C GLN A 5 -19.43 14.97 -0.09
N ARG A 6 -19.19 15.39 -1.34
CA ARG A 6 -17.87 15.88 -1.78
C ARG A 6 -17.43 17.10 -0.97
N GLY A 7 -16.14 17.18 -0.64
CA GLY A 7 -15.57 18.29 0.13
C GLY A 7 -15.66 18.13 1.65
N LYS A 8 -16.31 17.07 2.15
CA LYS A 8 -16.37 16.83 3.60
C LYS A 8 -15.04 16.28 4.13
N PRO A 9 -14.58 16.73 5.32
CA PRO A 9 -13.47 16.11 6.03
C PRO A 9 -13.78 14.64 6.39
N LEU A 10 -12.76 13.80 6.48
CA LEU A 10 -12.89 12.36 6.77
C LEU A 10 -13.73 12.08 8.01
N LEU A 11 -13.43 12.73 9.15
CA LEU A 11 -14.19 12.52 10.38
C LEU A 11 -15.65 12.95 10.24
N GLY A 12 -15.91 14.04 9.52
CA GLY A 12 -17.28 14.50 9.23
C GLY A 12 -18.05 13.50 8.34
N PHE A 13 -17.36 12.85 7.40
CA PHE A 13 -17.92 11.76 6.60
C PHE A 13 -18.26 10.53 7.47
N ILE A 14 -17.30 10.06 8.28
CA ILE A 14 -17.50 8.88 9.15
C ILE A 14 -18.66 9.11 10.13
N MET A 15 -18.73 10.29 10.75
CA MET A 15 -19.83 10.63 11.66
C MET A 15 -21.19 10.71 10.97
N ALA A 16 -21.23 11.14 9.71
CA ALA A 16 -22.46 11.13 8.91
C ALA A 16 -22.89 9.69 8.59
N GLU A 17 -21.95 8.82 8.20
CA GLU A 17 -22.21 7.41 7.91
C GLU A 17 -22.74 6.67 9.16
N LEU A 18 -22.11 6.91 10.31
CA LEU A 18 -22.57 6.43 11.61
C LEU A 18 -24.03 6.82 11.91
N ARG A 19 -24.37 8.08 11.66
CA ARG A 19 -25.72 8.61 11.88
C ARG A 19 -26.74 7.97 10.95
N ASP A 20 -26.43 7.87 9.67
CA ASP A 20 -27.34 7.31 8.66
C ASP A 20 -27.66 5.84 8.95
N LEU A 21 -26.67 5.07 9.42
CA LEU A 21 -26.86 3.67 9.82
C LEU A 21 -27.70 3.53 11.08
N ASN A 22 -27.50 4.38 12.08
CA ASN A 22 -28.30 4.36 13.30
C ASN A 22 -29.78 4.69 13.00
N ASN A 23 -30.02 5.65 12.09
CA ASN A 23 -31.37 6.00 11.65
C ASN A 23 -32.04 4.86 10.86
N ASN A 24 -31.29 4.19 9.98
CA ASN A 24 -31.82 3.07 9.21
C ASN A 24 -32.17 1.86 10.08
N ASN A 25 -31.37 1.56 11.12
CA ASN A 25 -31.68 0.49 12.08
C ASN A 25 -32.95 0.75 12.90
N ASN A 26 -33.18 2.00 13.28
CA ASN A 26 -34.42 2.39 13.96
C ASN A 26 -35.66 2.23 13.07
N ASN A 27 -35.51 2.39 11.75
CA ASN A 27 -36.59 2.20 10.78
C ASN A 27 -36.76 0.75 10.28
N SER A 28 -35.72 -0.09 10.36
CA SER A 28 -35.70 -1.49 9.86
C SER A 28 -35.99 -2.54 10.92
N SER A 29 -36.31 -2.14 12.16
CA SER A 29 -36.73 -3.01 13.27
C SER A 29 -38.01 -3.82 12.99
N SER A 30 -38.57 -3.76 11.78
CA SER A 30 -39.71 -4.56 11.30
C SER A 30 -39.37 -5.63 10.24
N SER A 31 -38.11 -5.79 9.80
CA SER A 31 -37.75 -6.84 8.81
C SER A 31 -36.38 -7.44 9.07
N GLY A 32 -36.36 -8.72 9.50
CA GLY A 32 -35.17 -9.46 9.94
C GLY A 32 -34.15 -9.84 8.86
N PHE A 33 -33.49 -8.84 8.26
CA PHE A 33 -32.32 -9.06 7.40
C PHE A 33 -31.04 -8.68 8.14
N VAL A 34 -30.04 -9.57 8.15
CA VAL A 34 -28.73 -9.36 8.78
C VAL A 34 -27.99 -8.24 8.04
N SER A 35 -27.97 -7.05 8.61
CA SER A 35 -27.27 -5.87 8.11
C SER A 35 -25.76 -5.99 8.30
N SER A 36 -24.97 -5.52 7.33
CA SER A 36 -23.53 -5.29 7.48
C SER A 36 -23.23 -4.51 8.77
N PRO A 37 -22.15 -4.81 9.51
CA PRO A 37 -21.90 -4.17 10.80
C PRO A 37 -21.70 -2.67 10.60
N SER A 38 -22.57 -1.87 11.23
CA SER A 38 -22.43 -0.42 11.27
C SER A 38 -21.06 -0.05 11.90
N PRO A 39 -20.32 0.95 11.38
CA PRO A 39 -19.29 1.61 12.15
C PRO A 39 -19.81 1.92 13.57
N SER A 40 -18.94 1.78 14.56
CA SER A 40 -19.21 2.20 15.94
C SER A 40 -18.39 3.45 16.25
N LEU A 41 -18.69 4.16 17.34
CA LEU A 41 -17.88 5.30 17.77
C LEU A 41 -16.40 4.90 17.91
N ASP A 42 -16.13 3.73 18.48
CA ASP A 42 -14.80 3.12 18.59
C ASP A 42 -14.10 2.95 17.22
N LEU A 43 -14.86 2.66 16.15
CA LEU A 43 -14.28 2.58 14.81
C LEU A 43 -13.92 3.97 14.27
N ALA A 44 -14.71 4.99 14.57
CA ALA A 44 -14.39 6.36 14.17
C ALA A 44 -13.13 6.87 14.90
N GLU A 45 -12.99 6.58 16.19
CA GLU A 45 -11.79 6.89 16.97
C GLU A 45 -10.55 6.17 16.41
N LEU A 46 -10.68 4.88 16.08
CA LEU A 46 -9.62 4.12 15.44
C LEU A 46 -9.23 4.73 14.08
N LEU A 47 -10.19 5.07 13.22
CA LEU A 47 -9.91 5.66 11.92
C LEU A 47 -9.30 7.06 12.02
N ALA A 48 -9.66 7.84 13.05
CA ALA A 48 -9.00 9.10 13.35
C ALA A 48 -7.52 8.88 13.73
N ALA A 49 -7.21 7.86 14.54
CA ALA A 49 -5.83 7.49 14.87
C ALA A 49 -5.05 7.02 13.63
N VAL A 50 -5.65 6.18 12.77
CA VAL A 50 -5.07 5.77 11.48
C VAL A 50 -4.78 6.99 10.60
N GLN A 51 -5.72 7.92 10.48
CA GLN A 51 -5.56 9.15 9.70
C GLN A 51 -4.40 9.99 10.23
N ALA A 52 -4.29 10.17 11.55
CA ALA A 52 -3.21 10.93 12.17
C ALA A 52 -1.83 10.27 11.93
N ALA A 53 -1.75 8.94 12.06
CA ALA A 53 -0.54 8.19 11.73
C ALA A 53 -0.13 8.37 10.27
N ILE A 54 -1.07 8.28 9.32
CA ILE A 54 -0.81 8.50 7.89
C ILE A 54 -0.28 9.93 7.63
N LYS A 55 -0.86 10.96 8.28
CA LYS A 55 -0.36 12.34 8.16
C LYS A 55 1.09 12.44 8.66
N ALA A 56 1.41 11.80 9.78
CA ALA A 56 2.76 11.79 10.36
C ALA A 56 3.75 11.06 9.43
N VAL A 57 3.40 9.88 8.91
CA VAL A 57 4.22 9.15 7.92
C VAL A 57 4.45 10.00 6.68
N ALA A 58 3.41 10.62 6.12
CA ALA A 58 3.54 11.50 4.95
C ALA A 58 4.51 12.67 5.21
N ALA A 59 4.46 13.28 6.40
CA ALA A 59 5.39 14.33 6.80
C ALA A 59 6.83 13.80 6.90
N THR A 60 7.03 12.63 7.53
CA THR A 60 8.33 11.96 7.63
C THR A 60 8.90 11.69 6.24
N LEU A 61 8.14 11.09 5.34
CA LEU A 61 8.59 10.75 3.98
C LEU A 61 9.01 12.01 3.20
N ARG A 62 8.27 13.10 3.32
CA ARG A 62 8.63 14.40 2.70
C ARG A 62 9.91 14.99 3.27
N SER A 63 10.17 14.81 4.56
CA SER A 63 11.36 15.34 5.24
C SER A 63 12.63 14.47 5.14
N SER A 64 12.48 13.18 4.85
CA SER A 64 13.56 12.19 5.02
C SER A 64 14.68 12.29 3.98
N GLY A 65 14.41 12.88 2.81
CA GLY A 65 15.37 12.94 1.70
C GLY A 65 15.86 11.56 1.24
N LEU A 66 16.86 11.54 0.34
CA LEU A 66 17.43 10.31 -0.25
C LEU A 66 18.15 9.42 0.78
N VAL A 67 18.75 10.00 1.83
CA VAL A 67 19.70 9.30 2.71
C VAL A 67 19.02 8.48 3.81
N LYS A 68 17.79 8.84 4.23
CA LYS A 68 17.11 8.20 5.38
C LYS A 68 15.95 7.26 5.01
N TRP A 69 15.71 7.03 3.71
CA TRP A 69 14.58 6.20 3.27
C TRP A 69 14.60 4.78 3.84
N ARG A 70 15.78 4.15 3.98
CA ARG A 70 15.88 2.78 4.51
C ARG A 70 15.28 2.63 5.91
N SER A 71 15.45 3.62 6.78
CA SER A 71 14.86 3.64 8.13
C SER A 71 13.39 4.10 8.16
N SER A 72 12.84 4.52 7.01
CA SER A 72 11.48 5.07 6.96
C SER A 72 10.42 4.02 7.22
N ARG A 73 10.70 2.74 6.98
CA ARG A 73 9.79 1.64 7.30
C ARG A 73 9.67 1.43 8.80
N GLU A 74 10.79 1.38 9.52
CA GLU A 74 10.81 1.24 10.98
C GLU A 74 10.15 2.44 11.65
N ILE A 75 10.48 3.67 11.19
CA ILE A 75 9.87 4.89 11.70
C ILE A 75 8.36 4.89 11.43
N ALA A 76 7.92 4.52 10.23
CA ALA A 76 6.50 4.42 9.92
C ALA A 76 5.80 3.37 10.81
N ALA A 77 6.43 2.22 11.04
CA ALA A 77 5.91 1.21 11.95
C ALA A 77 5.74 1.76 13.38
N GLU A 78 6.75 2.44 13.92
CA GLU A 78 6.70 3.06 15.25
C GLU A 78 5.60 4.11 15.35
N ILE A 79 5.44 4.97 14.33
CA ILE A 79 4.35 5.94 14.25
C ILE A 79 3.00 5.22 14.36
N PHE A 80 2.76 4.19 13.54
CA PHE A 80 1.50 3.44 13.61
C PHE A 80 1.28 2.79 14.97
N ILE A 81 2.31 2.18 15.55
CA ILE A 81 2.20 1.55 16.87
C ILE A 81 1.75 2.56 17.93
N ASN A 82 2.36 3.74 17.97
CA ASN A 82 2.06 4.75 18.97
C ASN A 82 0.65 5.34 18.82
N TYR A 83 0.25 5.69 17.59
CA TYR A 83 -1.08 6.25 17.33
C TYR A 83 -2.20 5.22 17.54
N ILE A 84 -2.01 3.99 17.11
CA ILE A 84 -3.05 2.96 17.21
C ILE A 84 -3.19 2.44 18.64
N ALA A 85 -2.08 2.24 19.36
CA ALA A 85 -2.13 1.81 20.75
C ALA A 85 -2.82 2.85 21.66
N SER A 86 -2.64 4.15 21.38
CA SER A 86 -3.30 5.23 22.14
C SER A 86 -4.79 5.40 21.85
N SER A 87 -5.34 4.72 20.82
CA SER A 87 -6.77 4.79 20.49
C SER A 87 -7.69 4.07 21.48
N HIS A 88 -7.16 3.16 22.31
CA HIS A 88 -7.91 2.29 23.25
C HIS A 88 -9.02 1.40 22.61
N SER A 89 -9.25 1.52 21.30
CA SER A 89 -10.26 0.78 20.54
C SER A 89 -9.74 -0.57 19.99
N VAL A 90 -8.43 -0.81 20.11
CA VAL A 90 -7.73 -1.97 19.56
C VAL A 90 -7.27 -2.87 20.70
N ALA A 91 -7.49 -4.18 20.58
CA ALA A 91 -6.97 -5.19 21.50
C ALA A 91 -5.71 -5.89 20.97
N LEU A 92 -5.53 -5.90 19.64
CA LEU A 92 -4.41 -6.52 18.98
C LEU A 92 -4.00 -5.71 17.76
N LEU A 93 -2.75 -5.25 17.72
CA LEU A 93 -2.14 -4.65 16.56
C LEU A 93 -1.13 -5.62 15.96
N VAL A 94 -1.15 -5.79 14.64
CA VAL A 94 -0.08 -6.41 13.88
C VAL A 94 0.51 -5.36 12.96
N CYS A 95 1.79 -5.03 13.13
CA CYS A 95 2.48 -4.07 12.28
C CYS A 95 3.74 -4.72 11.72
N ASP A 96 3.80 -4.88 10.39
CA ASP A 96 4.91 -5.55 9.71
C ASP A 96 5.26 -6.93 10.32
N GLU A 97 4.23 -7.76 10.53
CA GLU A 97 4.28 -9.09 11.18
C GLU A 97 4.62 -9.08 12.68
N LYS A 98 4.97 -7.94 13.28
CA LYS A 98 5.13 -7.81 14.73
C LYS A 98 3.76 -7.78 15.40
N VAL A 99 3.56 -8.70 16.34
CA VAL A 99 2.32 -8.85 17.10
C VAL A 99 2.40 -8.07 18.39
N ILE A 100 1.52 -7.09 18.55
CA ILE A 100 1.54 -6.11 19.63
C ILE A 100 0.19 -6.17 20.36
N PRO A 101 0.13 -6.86 21.50
CA PRO A 101 -0.97 -6.75 22.45
C PRO A 101 -1.14 -5.29 22.87
N VAL A 102 -2.35 -4.75 22.73
CA VAL A 102 -2.68 -3.43 23.28
C VAL A 102 -3.34 -3.67 24.63
N GLU A 103 -2.58 -3.46 25.70
CA GLU A 103 -3.07 -3.59 27.06
C GLU A 103 -3.94 -2.40 27.42
N THR A 104 -5.11 -2.69 27.98
CA THR A 104 -6.07 -1.71 28.47
C THR A 104 -6.44 -2.12 29.90
N SER A 105 -6.56 -1.15 30.79
CA SER A 105 -6.87 -1.42 32.19
C SER A 105 -8.35 -1.76 32.40
N GLY A 106 -8.62 -2.87 33.12
CA GLY A 106 -9.97 -3.34 33.45
C GLY A 106 -10.73 -3.93 32.26
N ASP A 107 -12.07 -3.79 32.26
CA ASP A 107 -12.99 -4.31 31.23
C ASP A 107 -12.99 -3.49 29.92
N ARG A 108 -12.07 -2.53 29.76
CA ARG A 108 -12.01 -1.62 28.60
C ARG A 108 -11.19 -2.16 27.44
N ARG A 109 -11.25 -3.48 27.20
CA ARG A 109 -10.54 -4.10 26.08
C ARG A 109 -11.10 -3.63 24.75
N GLY A 110 -10.21 -3.24 23.83
CA GLY A 110 -10.58 -2.78 22.50
C GLY A 110 -11.36 -3.85 21.71
N LYS A 111 -12.31 -3.41 20.88
CA LYS A 111 -13.20 -4.32 20.12
C LYS A 111 -12.61 -4.80 18.79
N TYR A 112 -11.45 -4.25 18.40
CA TYR A 112 -10.86 -4.47 17.09
C TYR A 112 -9.47 -5.11 17.16
N ALA A 113 -9.14 -5.85 16.10
CA ALA A 113 -7.77 -6.24 15.77
C ALA A 113 -7.37 -5.55 14.46
N VAL A 114 -6.18 -4.96 14.41
CA VAL A 114 -5.74 -4.12 13.29
C VAL A 114 -4.45 -4.67 12.72
N CYS A 115 -4.37 -4.74 11.40
CA CYS A 115 -3.17 -5.12 10.66
C CYS A 115 -2.69 -3.95 9.82
N ILE A 116 -1.40 -3.62 9.91
CA ILE A 116 -0.76 -2.53 9.19
C ILE A 116 0.45 -3.06 8.41
N SER A 117 0.46 -2.84 7.09
CA SER A 117 1.67 -2.77 6.29
C SER A 117 2.10 -1.30 6.24
N PRO A 118 3.07 -0.87 7.06
CA PRO A 118 3.35 0.56 7.27
C PRO A 118 3.89 1.23 6.01
N LEU A 119 4.64 0.48 5.20
CA LEU A 119 5.25 0.96 3.98
C LEU A 119 5.36 -0.18 2.95
N ASP A 120 4.56 -0.10 1.89
CA ASP A 120 4.62 -0.93 0.70
C ASP A 120 5.40 -0.20 -0.41
N SER A 121 6.54 -0.74 -0.80
CA SER A 121 7.37 -0.27 -1.89
C SER A 121 8.31 -1.38 -2.36
N LYS A 122 8.87 -1.24 -3.58
CA LYS A 122 9.96 -2.08 -4.06
C LYS A 122 11.15 -1.95 -3.09
N GLN A 123 11.43 -3.01 -2.33
CA GLN A 123 12.47 -3.00 -1.29
C GLN A 123 13.87 -3.17 -1.87
N ASP A 124 13.96 -3.75 -3.07
CA ASP A 124 15.21 -4.19 -3.69
C ASP A 124 15.90 -3.07 -4.49
N THR A 125 15.33 -1.86 -4.52
CA THR A 125 15.93 -0.73 -5.24
C THR A 125 16.88 0.07 -4.34
N PRO A 126 18.08 0.40 -4.82
CA PRO A 126 19.05 1.18 -4.05
C PRO A 126 18.58 2.62 -3.77
N ASP A 127 17.72 3.15 -4.65
CA ASP A 127 17.15 4.50 -4.58
C ASP A 127 15.77 4.51 -3.89
N PRO A 128 15.40 5.62 -3.24
CA PRO A 128 14.07 5.79 -2.68
C PRO A 128 13.02 5.74 -3.80
N PRO A 129 11.90 5.04 -3.57
CA PRO A 129 10.86 4.92 -4.56
C PRO A 129 10.14 6.26 -4.75
N SER A 130 9.72 6.54 -5.98
CA SER A 130 8.93 7.75 -6.29
C SER A 130 7.52 7.73 -5.70
N VAL A 131 7.05 6.54 -5.31
CA VAL A 131 5.75 6.32 -4.65
C VAL A 131 5.90 5.28 -3.55
N ALA A 132 5.12 5.44 -2.48
CA ALA A 132 5.02 4.45 -1.41
C ALA A 132 3.58 4.35 -0.94
N GLY A 133 3.21 3.23 -0.31
CA GLY A 133 1.87 3.07 0.24
C GLY A 133 1.86 2.58 1.67
N THR A 134 0.77 2.80 2.39
CA THR A 134 0.44 2.05 3.61
C THR A 134 -0.81 1.23 3.31
N VAL A 135 -0.89 -0.01 3.79
CA VAL A 135 -2.12 -0.80 3.76
C VAL A 135 -2.57 -1.07 5.19
N PHE A 136 -3.86 -0.96 5.46
CA PHE A 136 -4.44 -1.32 6.75
C PHE A 136 -5.71 -2.14 6.60
N SER A 137 -5.95 -3.00 7.59
CA SER A 137 -7.14 -3.81 7.70
C SER A 137 -7.63 -3.85 9.15
N VAL A 138 -8.95 -3.88 9.34
CA VAL A 138 -9.59 -3.89 10.65
C VAL A 138 -10.52 -5.10 10.72
N HIS A 139 -10.30 -5.93 11.72
CA HIS A 139 -11.12 -7.09 12.06
C HIS A 139 -11.84 -6.83 13.39
N ARG A 140 -12.99 -7.48 13.58
CA ARG A 140 -13.55 -7.65 14.93
C ARG A 140 -12.62 -8.56 15.73
N TYR A 141 -12.32 -8.16 16.97
CA TYR A 141 -11.57 -8.99 17.89
C TYR A 141 -12.43 -10.19 18.31
N LEU A 142 -11.89 -11.41 18.16
CA LEU A 142 -12.55 -12.63 18.60
C LEU A 142 -12.16 -12.91 20.06
N GLU A 143 -13.09 -12.68 20.98
CA GLU A 143 -12.90 -13.07 22.37
C GLU A 143 -12.93 -14.59 22.53
N GLN A 144 -12.06 -15.13 23.39
CA GLN A 144 -12.17 -16.53 23.80
C GLN A 144 -13.26 -16.64 24.87
N HIS A 145 -14.50 -16.88 24.46
CA HIS A 145 -15.55 -17.32 25.38
C HIS A 145 -15.19 -18.75 25.85
N GLY A 146 -14.85 -18.94 27.14
CA GLY A 146 -14.74 -20.26 27.75
C GLY A 146 -13.38 -20.69 28.32
N ARG A 147 -12.41 -19.79 28.50
CA ARG A 147 -11.28 -20.06 29.42
C ARG A 147 -11.40 -19.14 30.61
N SER A 148 -11.73 -19.73 31.75
CA SER A 148 -11.99 -19.09 33.03
C SER A 148 -11.14 -17.85 33.26
N SER A 149 -11.82 -16.74 33.48
CA SER A 149 -11.33 -15.51 34.10
C SER A 149 -10.44 -15.87 35.29
N GLY A 150 -9.13 -15.79 35.12
CA GLY A 150 -8.18 -16.25 36.14
C GLY A 150 -6.69 -16.01 35.83
N ALA A 151 -6.31 -15.83 34.57
CA ALA A 151 -4.98 -15.34 34.20
C ALA A 151 -5.06 -14.63 32.85
N GLY A 152 -4.41 -13.46 32.72
CA GLY A 152 -4.42 -12.61 31.53
C GLY A 152 -4.22 -13.38 30.22
N GLY A 153 -5.32 -13.68 29.53
CA GLY A 153 -5.30 -14.39 28.27
C GLY A 153 -4.57 -13.58 27.20
N ARG A 154 -3.44 -14.11 26.72
CA ARG A 154 -2.67 -13.53 25.62
C ARG A 154 -3.59 -13.34 24.39
N PRO A 155 -3.51 -12.20 23.68
CA PRO A 155 -4.31 -12.00 22.48
C PRO A 155 -4.08 -13.12 21.47
N SER A 156 -5.17 -13.67 20.93
CA SER A 156 -5.09 -14.74 19.94
C SER A 156 -4.89 -14.17 18.54
N LEU A 157 -3.93 -14.71 17.80
CA LEU A 157 -3.77 -14.41 16.37
C LEU A 157 -5.00 -14.80 15.52
N ARG A 158 -5.91 -15.62 16.05
CA ARG A 158 -7.17 -15.94 15.38
C ARG A 158 -7.98 -14.70 15.00
N SER A 159 -7.87 -13.61 15.76
CA SER A 159 -8.56 -12.35 15.46
C SER A 159 -8.07 -11.71 14.15
N VAL A 160 -6.83 -11.96 13.73
CA VAL A 160 -6.25 -11.40 12.49
C VAL A 160 -6.10 -12.43 11.37
N LEU A 161 -6.13 -13.73 11.69
CA LEU A 161 -6.12 -14.83 10.73
C LEU A 161 -7.54 -15.18 10.26
N GLN A 162 -8.37 -14.17 9.98
CA GLN A 162 -9.70 -14.34 9.42
C GLN A 162 -9.68 -14.08 7.90
N PRO A 163 -10.54 -14.74 7.10
CA PRO A 163 -10.67 -14.43 5.68
C PRO A 163 -11.00 -12.95 5.44
N GLY A 164 -10.50 -12.39 4.33
CA GLY A 164 -10.64 -10.97 3.98
C GLY A 164 -12.10 -10.47 3.88
N LYS A 165 -13.06 -11.35 3.62
CA LYS A 165 -14.49 -11.03 3.65
C LYS A 165 -15.01 -10.61 5.03
N ASN A 166 -14.32 -10.99 6.10
CA ASN A 166 -14.69 -10.66 7.49
C ASN A 166 -14.12 -9.31 7.96
N LEU A 167 -13.42 -8.58 7.10
CA LEU A 167 -12.95 -7.22 7.40
C LEU A 167 -14.15 -6.29 7.63
N VAL A 168 -14.09 -5.51 8.70
CA VAL A 168 -15.08 -4.46 8.99
C VAL A 168 -14.68 -3.12 8.41
N ALA A 169 -13.37 -2.89 8.25
CA ALA A 169 -12.84 -1.78 7.49
C ALA A 169 -11.51 -2.19 6.86
N ALA A 170 -11.20 -1.58 5.72
CA ALA A 170 -9.92 -1.73 5.05
C ALA A 170 -9.59 -0.43 4.31
N GLY A 171 -8.31 -0.18 4.10
CA GLY A 171 -7.89 0.98 3.35
C GLY A 171 -6.41 0.98 3.02
N TYR A 172 -6.03 1.94 2.19
CA TYR A 172 -4.64 2.26 1.93
C TYR A 172 -4.43 3.76 1.90
N ALA A 173 -3.20 4.17 2.24
CA ALA A 173 -2.69 5.49 1.94
C ALA A 173 -1.71 5.40 0.78
N LEU A 174 -1.78 6.32 -0.19
CA LEU A 174 -0.79 6.46 -1.24
C LEU A 174 -0.01 7.74 -1.00
N TYR A 175 1.31 7.62 -0.87
CA TYR A 175 2.25 8.73 -0.75
C TYR A 175 2.93 8.93 -2.11
N ALA A 176 2.45 9.93 -2.86
CA ALA A 176 2.99 10.33 -4.15
C ALA A 176 3.11 11.87 -4.20
N SER A 177 2.89 12.49 -5.37
CA SER A 177 2.78 13.95 -5.51
C SER A 177 1.69 14.55 -4.60
N SER A 178 0.68 13.76 -4.25
CA SER A 178 -0.30 14.06 -3.20
C SER A 178 -0.41 12.85 -2.26
N THR A 179 -0.93 13.08 -1.06
CA THR A 179 -1.25 11.99 -0.12
C THR A 179 -2.72 11.66 -0.23
N LEU A 180 -3.02 10.43 -0.63
CA LEU A 180 -4.38 9.92 -0.77
C LEU A 180 -4.68 8.95 0.36
N LEU A 181 -5.95 8.87 0.75
CA LEU A 181 -6.47 7.83 1.62
C LEU A 181 -7.71 7.23 0.96
N VAL A 182 -7.65 5.94 0.64
CA VAL A 182 -8.80 5.18 0.12
C VAL A 182 -9.21 4.18 1.18
N LEU A 183 -10.49 4.16 1.54
CA LEU A 183 -10.99 3.24 2.54
C LEU A 183 -12.44 2.81 2.30
N THR A 184 -12.81 1.75 2.99
CA THR A 184 -14.18 1.27 3.14
C THR A 184 -14.44 0.91 4.60
N THR A 185 -15.63 1.22 5.08
CA THR A 185 -16.18 0.96 6.43
C THR A 185 -17.42 0.07 6.37
N GLY A 186 -17.76 -0.44 5.17
CA GLY A 186 -18.99 -1.16 4.91
C GLY A 186 -19.38 -1.10 3.42
N PRO A 187 -20.47 -0.39 3.05
CA PRO A 187 -20.87 -0.24 1.66
C PRO A 187 -20.08 0.87 0.96
N GLY A 188 -19.45 0.53 -0.17
CA GLY A 188 -18.75 1.50 -1.02
C GLY A 188 -17.28 1.68 -0.67
N VAL A 189 -16.58 2.38 -1.55
CA VAL A 189 -15.15 2.73 -1.42
C VAL A 189 -15.03 4.24 -1.59
N HIS A 190 -14.28 4.90 -0.73
CA HIS A 190 -14.21 6.36 -0.69
C HIS A 190 -12.76 6.83 -0.80
N LEU A 191 -12.52 7.82 -1.65
CA LEU A 191 -11.22 8.44 -1.85
C LEU A 191 -11.19 9.83 -1.21
N PHE A 192 -10.22 10.02 -0.32
CA PHE A 192 -9.88 11.27 0.31
C PHE A 192 -8.50 11.74 -0.14
N VAL A 193 -8.32 13.05 -0.27
CA VAL A 193 -7.04 13.69 -0.57
C VAL A 193 -6.66 14.55 0.63
N LEU A 194 -5.41 14.45 1.08
CA LEU A 194 -4.88 15.32 2.13
C LEU A 194 -4.69 16.72 1.56
N ASP A 195 -5.44 17.68 2.09
CA ASP A 195 -5.17 19.10 1.88
C ASP A 195 -4.05 19.53 2.84
N PRO A 196 -2.87 19.94 2.34
CA PRO A 196 -1.75 20.32 3.20
C PRO A 196 -1.95 21.65 3.93
N VAL A 197 -2.85 22.52 3.44
CA VAL A 197 -3.16 23.82 4.05
C VAL A 197 -4.12 23.63 5.21
N LEU A 198 -5.17 22.84 5.02
CA LEU A 198 -6.13 22.52 6.08
C LEU A 198 -5.57 21.46 7.05
N GLY A 199 -4.61 20.66 6.60
CA GLY A 199 -4.11 19.51 7.34
C GLY A 199 -5.14 18.39 7.44
N GLU A 200 -6.16 18.35 6.58
CA GLU A 200 -7.29 17.42 6.65
C GLU A 200 -7.47 16.59 5.38
N PHE A 201 -7.98 15.36 5.55
CA PHE A 201 -8.36 14.51 4.43
C PHE A 201 -9.76 14.89 3.95
N ILE A 202 -9.85 15.36 2.71
CA ILE A 202 -11.08 15.85 2.09
C ILE A 202 -11.62 14.82 1.12
N LEU A 203 -12.91 14.47 1.22
CA LEU A 203 -13.58 13.51 0.34
C LEU A 203 -13.65 14.07 -1.09
N THR A 204 -12.96 13.42 -2.04
CA THR A 204 -12.91 13.85 -3.44
C THR A 204 -13.67 12.94 -4.39
N ALA A 205 -13.78 11.64 -4.07
CA ALA A 205 -14.62 10.71 -4.81
C ALA A 205 -15.33 9.73 -3.85
N PRO A 206 -16.63 9.94 -3.56
CA PRO A 206 -17.44 8.94 -2.87
C PRO A 206 -17.81 7.76 -3.80
N ASN A 207 -18.00 6.57 -3.23
CA ASN A 207 -18.51 5.39 -3.94
C ASN A 207 -17.73 5.06 -5.23
N LEU A 208 -16.41 5.06 -5.14
CA LEU A 208 -15.52 4.70 -6.22
C LEU A 208 -15.89 3.32 -6.75
N THR A 209 -16.16 3.26 -8.05
CA THR A 209 -16.54 2.04 -8.78
C THR A 209 -15.49 1.78 -9.85
N ILE A 210 -14.96 0.56 -9.87
CA ILE A 210 -13.99 0.16 -10.88
C ILE A 210 -14.70 -0.11 -12.22
N PRO A 211 -14.15 0.35 -13.37
CA PRO A 211 -14.67 0.00 -14.68
C PRO A 211 -14.73 -1.53 -14.89
N GLY A 212 -15.72 -2.01 -15.64
CA GLY A 212 -15.89 -3.45 -15.92
C GLY A 212 -14.71 -4.09 -16.66
N ARG A 213 -14.03 -3.28 -17.50
CA ARG A 213 -12.80 -3.57 -18.26
C ARG A 213 -11.97 -2.30 -18.34
N GLY A 214 -10.66 -2.43 -18.42
CA GLY A 214 -9.76 -1.31 -18.70
C GLY A 214 -8.87 -1.50 -19.92
N ARG A 215 -7.84 -0.66 -19.99
CA ARG A 215 -6.81 -0.63 -21.04
C ARG A 215 -5.40 -0.63 -20.46
N ILE A 216 -5.25 -1.08 -19.22
CA ILE A 216 -3.99 -1.06 -18.48
C ILE A 216 -3.76 -2.43 -17.86
N TYR A 217 -2.54 -2.95 -17.95
CA TYR A 217 -2.08 -4.04 -17.10
C TYR A 217 -0.84 -3.61 -16.31
N SER A 218 -0.72 -4.11 -15.09
CA SER A 218 0.37 -3.79 -14.18
C SER A 218 1.04 -5.05 -13.66
N VAL A 219 2.31 -5.25 -14.02
CA VAL A 219 3.11 -6.42 -13.64
C VAL A 219 4.61 -6.11 -13.80
N ASP A 220 5.47 -6.74 -13.00
CA ASP A 220 6.93 -6.62 -13.16
C ASP A 220 7.44 -7.56 -14.28
N GLU A 221 7.37 -7.11 -15.53
CA GLU A 221 7.81 -7.90 -16.69
C GLU A 221 9.28 -8.35 -16.67
N GLY A 222 10.12 -7.80 -15.79
CA GLY A 222 11.46 -8.34 -15.54
C GLY A 222 11.45 -9.80 -15.08
N LEU A 223 10.33 -10.27 -14.51
CA LEU A 223 10.13 -11.64 -14.05
C LEU A 223 9.46 -12.55 -15.10
N THR A 224 9.30 -12.11 -16.35
CA THR A 224 8.53 -12.87 -17.37
C THR A 224 8.97 -14.32 -17.50
N TYR A 225 10.28 -14.57 -17.50
CA TYR A 225 10.83 -15.92 -17.61
C TYR A 225 10.55 -16.79 -16.38
N GLU A 226 10.18 -16.21 -15.24
CA GLU A 226 9.93 -16.92 -13.99
C GLU A 226 8.47 -17.33 -13.77
N TRP A 227 7.56 -16.81 -14.60
CA TRP A 227 6.12 -17.08 -14.47
C TRP A 227 5.71 -18.40 -15.09
N GLY A 228 4.51 -18.86 -14.71
CA GLY A 228 3.83 -19.95 -15.40
C GLY A 228 3.14 -19.48 -16.69
N ASP A 229 2.94 -20.43 -17.61
CA ASP A 229 2.34 -20.21 -18.93
C ASP A 229 1.06 -19.37 -18.94
N PRO A 230 0.08 -19.54 -18.01
CA PRO A 230 -1.15 -18.73 -18.02
C PRO A 230 -0.92 -17.23 -17.91
N VAL A 231 0.11 -16.84 -17.16
CA VAL A 231 0.42 -15.43 -16.93
C VAL A 231 1.14 -14.85 -18.15
N VAL A 232 2.08 -15.61 -18.71
CA VAL A 232 2.78 -15.24 -19.95
C VAL A 232 1.78 -15.07 -21.09
N GLU A 233 0.90 -16.06 -21.29
CA GLU A 233 -0.15 -16.01 -22.31
C GLU A 233 -1.05 -14.78 -22.14
N TYR A 234 -1.42 -14.44 -20.90
CA TYR A 234 -2.23 -13.26 -20.63
C TYR A 234 -1.51 -11.98 -21.04
N VAL A 235 -0.29 -11.79 -20.55
CA VAL A 235 0.49 -10.58 -20.82
C VAL A 235 0.76 -10.43 -22.32
N GLU A 236 1.13 -11.50 -23.01
CA GLU A 236 1.33 -11.47 -24.47
C GLU A 236 0.04 -11.13 -25.23
N SER A 237 -1.12 -11.64 -24.78
CA SER A 237 -2.43 -11.26 -25.37
C SER A 237 -2.76 -9.76 -25.24
N LYS A 238 -2.10 -9.05 -24.32
CA LYS A 238 -2.26 -7.60 -24.11
C LYS A 238 -1.17 -6.77 -24.79
N LYS A 239 -0.15 -7.41 -25.38
CA LYS A 239 0.92 -6.75 -26.14
C LYS A 239 0.74 -6.90 -27.65
N ASP A 240 0.42 -8.11 -28.11
CA ASP A 240 0.29 -8.41 -29.53
C ASP A 240 -1.16 -8.20 -30.00
N PRO A 241 -1.42 -7.23 -30.91
CA PRO A 241 -2.75 -7.02 -31.48
C PRO A 241 -3.30 -8.23 -32.24
N LYS A 242 -2.47 -9.21 -32.61
CA LYS A 242 -2.89 -10.47 -33.23
C LYS A 242 -3.48 -11.46 -32.22
N LEU A 243 -3.04 -11.39 -30.96
CA LEU A 243 -3.46 -12.29 -29.88
C LEU A 243 -4.63 -11.72 -29.08
N GLY A 244 -4.78 -10.40 -29.04
CA GLY A 244 -5.85 -9.74 -28.31
C GLY A 244 -5.84 -8.23 -28.47
N VAL A 245 -6.53 -7.53 -27.56
CA VAL A 245 -6.53 -6.07 -27.58
C VAL A 245 -5.36 -5.54 -26.76
N THR A 246 -4.61 -4.60 -27.34
CA THR A 246 -3.42 -4.03 -26.72
C THR A 246 -3.76 -3.10 -25.56
N TYR A 247 -2.99 -3.21 -24.47
CA TYR A 247 -3.15 -2.43 -23.25
C TYR A 247 -1.85 -1.65 -22.99
N GLY A 248 -1.97 -0.53 -22.27
CA GLY A 248 -0.80 0.15 -21.72
C GLY A 248 -0.18 -0.67 -20.59
N SER A 249 1.14 -0.87 -20.65
CA SER A 249 1.91 -1.40 -19.51
C SER A 249 2.13 -0.29 -18.49
N HIS A 250 1.80 -0.54 -17.23
CA HIS A 250 1.96 0.42 -16.14
C HIS A 250 2.40 -0.30 -14.87
N HIS A 251 3.63 -0.11 -14.42
CA HIS A 251 4.11 -0.74 -13.19
C HIS A 251 4.96 0.24 -12.38
N MET A 252 4.46 0.63 -11.21
CA MET A 252 5.13 1.55 -10.30
C MET A 252 6.00 0.83 -9.25
N GLY A 253 5.91 -0.50 -9.15
CA GLY A 253 6.66 -1.27 -8.16
C GLY A 253 6.15 -1.10 -6.72
N CYS A 254 4.92 -0.59 -6.56
CA CYS A 254 4.22 -0.44 -5.29
C CYS A 254 2.79 -0.95 -5.48
N SER A 255 2.41 -2.01 -4.76
CA SER A 255 1.11 -2.65 -4.96
C SER A 255 -0.04 -1.68 -4.69
N VAL A 256 0.09 -0.80 -3.69
CA VAL A 256 -0.89 0.26 -3.41
C VAL A 256 -1.06 1.20 -4.61
N ALA A 257 0.04 1.64 -5.20
CA ALA A 257 0.03 2.58 -6.31
C ALA A 257 -0.56 1.92 -7.57
N ASP A 258 -0.14 0.70 -7.89
CA ASP A 258 -0.61 -0.06 -9.05
C ASP A 258 -2.11 -0.42 -8.93
N VAL A 259 -2.56 -0.85 -7.74
CA VAL A 259 -3.98 -1.10 -7.46
C VAL A 259 -4.80 0.19 -7.51
N HIS A 260 -4.26 1.32 -7.04
CA HIS A 260 -4.93 2.62 -7.15
C HIS A 260 -5.20 3.00 -8.61
N THR A 261 -4.20 2.83 -9.49
CA THR A 261 -4.36 3.07 -10.93
C THR A 261 -5.48 2.22 -11.52
N VAL A 262 -5.48 0.92 -11.22
CA VAL A 262 -6.50 -0.02 -11.72
C VAL A 262 -7.89 0.29 -11.15
N LEU A 263 -7.98 0.66 -9.87
CA LEU A 263 -9.24 1.02 -9.22
C LEU A 263 -9.90 2.26 -9.87
N ARG A 264 -9.09 3.21 -10.35
CA ARG A 264 -9.56 4.44 -11.00
C ARG A 264 -9.85 4.28 -12.48
N ASN A 265 -8.97 3.59 -13.21
CA ASN A 265 -8.96 3.59 -14.67
C ASN A 265 -9.46 2.28 -15.28
N GLY A 266 -9.68 1.26 -14.44
CA GLY A 266 -9.90 -0.11 -14.88
C GLY A 266 -8.61 -0.78 -15.34
N GLY A 267 -8.71 -2.07 -15.64
CA GLY A 267 -7.59 -2.91 -16.06
C GLY A 267 -7.27 -3.95 -15.00
N ILE A 268 -6.01 -4.38 -14.93
CA ILE A 268 -5.60 -5.43 -14.00
C ILE A 268 -4.22 -5.19 -13.39
N TYR A 269 -4.11 -5.50 -12.10
CA TYR A 269 -2.84 -5.67 -11.40
C TYR A 269 -2.54 -7.15 -11.26
N LEU A 270 -1.32 -7.55 -11.61
CA LEU A 270 -0.81 -8.91 -11.52
C LEU A 270 0.44 -8.94 -10.63
N SER A 271 0.39 -9.78 -9.60
CA SER A 271 1.51 -10.22 -8.80
C SER A 271 1.53 -11.76 -8.82
N PRO A 272 2.00 -12.36 -9.93
CA PRO A 272 1.96 -13.81 -10.10
C PRO A 272 2.95 -14.53 -9.17
N GLN A 273 2.81 -15.85 -9.07
CA GLN A 273 3.91 -16.69 -8.58
C GLN A 273 5.09 -16.60 -9.56
N ALA A 274 6.30 -16.61 -9.02
CA ALA A 274 7.54 -16.65 -9.78
C ALA A 274 8.42 -17.77 -9.22
N ARG A 275 9.36 -18.31 -10.00
CA ARG A 275 10.31 -19.32 -9.48
C ARG A 275 11.07 -18.83 -8.23
N SER A 276 11.44 -17.55 -8.17
CA SER A 276 12.05 -16.93 -6.98
C SER A 276 11.07 -16.76 -5.80
N HIS A 277 9.77 -16.72 -6.07
CA HIS A 277 8.69 -16.50 -5.08
C HIS A 277 7.55 -17.48 -5.35
N PRO A 278 7.73 -18.79 -5.05
CA PRO A 278 6.81 -19.84 -5.48
C PRO A 278 5.41 -19.70 -4.88
N ASN A 279 5.29 -19.07 -3.71
CA ASN A 279 4.00 -18.80 -3.05
C ASN A 279 3.48 -17.37 -3.36
N GLY A 280 4.09 -16.65 -4.30
CA GLY A 280 3.80 -15.24 -4.57
C GLY A 280 4.52 -14.27 -3.62
N LYS A 281 4.42 -12.98 -3.93
CA LYS A 281 5.16 -11.91 -3.23
C LYS A 281 4.37 -11.26 -2.10
N LEU A 282 3.07 -11.00 -2.31
CA LEU A 282 2.24 -10.25 -1.37
C LEU A 282 1.91 -11.08 -0.14
N ARG A 283 1.90 -10.44 1.03
CA ARG A 283 1.45 -11.04 2.29
C ARG A 283 -0.07 -11.00 2.34
N LEU A 284 -0.70 -12.16 2.48
CA LEU A 284 -2.16 -12.28 2.38
C LEU A 284 -2.87 -11.39 3.39
N VAL A 285 -2.48 -11.46 4.67
CA VAL A 285 -3.14 -10.72 5.76
C VAL A 285 -2.88 -9.21 5.70
N LEU A 286 -1.64 -8.83 5.38
CA LEU A 286 -1.19 -7.44 5.48
C LEU A 286 -1.44 -6.62 4.21
N GLU A 287 -1.50 -7.27 3.05
CA GLU A 287 -1.52 -6.60 1.74
C GLU A 287 -2.64 -7.13 0.84
N ALA A 288 -2.62 -8.41 0.49
CA ALA A 288 -3.48 -8.91 -0.58
C ALA A 288 -4.97 -8.90 -0.21
N ALA A 289 -5.34 -9.39 0.99
CA ALA A 289 -6.72 -9.43 1.45
C ALA A 289 -7.36 -8.03 1.63
N PRO A 290 -6.71 -7.03 2.28
CA PRO A 290 -7.29 -5.69 2.36
C PRO A 290 -7.40 -4.97 1.01
N LEU A 291 -6.41 -5.11 0.12
CA LEU A 291 -6.51 -4.55 -1.24
C LEU A 291 -7.62 -5.23 -2.05
N ALA A 292 -7.72 -6.55 -1.98
CA ALA A 292 -8.79 -7.33 -2.60
C ALA A 292 -10.17 -6.92 -2.06
N HIS A 293 -10.29 -6.67 -0.76
CA HIS A 293 -11.54 -6.21 -0.15
C HIS A 293 -12.01 -4.89 -0.78
N LEU A 294 -11.11 -3.92 -0.96
CA LEU A 294 -11.42 -2.66 -1.63
C LEU A 294 -11.81 -2.85 -3.09
N VAL A 295 -11.04 -3.64 -3.85
CA VAL A 295 -11.33 -3.91 -5.28
C VAL A 295 -12.70 -4.57 -5.45
N CYS A 296 -13.02 -5.59 -4.64
CA CYS A 296 -14.31 -6.26 -4.68
C CYS A 296 -15.46 -5.31 -4.26
N ARG A 297 -15.27 -4.47 -3.24
CA ARG A 297 -16.26 -3.46 -2.82
C ARG A 297 -16.51 -2.38 -3.87
N ALA A 298 -15.52 -2.06 -4.69
CA ALA A 298 -15.66 -1.17 -5.84
C ALA A 298 -16.29 -1.86 -7.07
N GLY A 299 -16.67 -3.14 -6.99
CA GLY A 299 -17.29 -3.88 -8.08
C GLY A 299 -16.30 -4.63 -8.99
N GLY A 300 -15.06 -4.82 -8.56
CA GLY A 300 -14.02 -5.58 -9.26
C GLY A 300 -13.99 -7.06 -8.90
N LEU A 301 -12.91 -7.75 -9.30
CA LEU A 301 -12.59 -9.10 -8.86
C LEU A 301 -11.15 -9.15 -8.34
N ALA A 302 -10.89 -10.07 -7.42
CA ALA A 302 -9.57 -10.34 -6.85
C ALA A 302 -9.42 -11.84 -6.56
N THR A 303 -8.36 -12.45 -7.10
CA THR A 303 -8.10 -13.90 -7.05
C THR A 303 -6.60 -14.19 -6.96
N ASP A 304 -6.23 -15.35 -6.41
CA ASP A 304 -4.85 -15.86 -6.46
C ASP A 304 -4.56 -16.68 -7.74
N GLY A 305 -5.54 -16.78 -8.63
CA GLY A 305 -5.50 -17.60 -9.84
C GLY A 305 -6.44 -18.82 -9.75
N HIS A 306 -6.86 -19.19 -8.54
CA HIS A 306 -7.71 -20.34 -8.26
C HIS A 306 -8.93 -19.99 -7.41
N VAL A 307 -8.73 -19.26 -6.32
CA VAL A 307 -9.76 -18.89 -5.34
C VAL A 307 -9.79 -17.37 -5.12
N SER A 308 -10.91 -16.86 -4.61
CA SER A 308 -11.00 -15.43 -4.32
C SER A 308 -10.10 -15.04 -3.14
N LEU A 309 -9.33 -13.96 -3.30
CA LEU A 309 -8.45 -13.44 -2.24
C LEU A 309 -9.21 -13.04 -0.96
N THR A 310 -10.48 -12.67 -1.06
CA THR A 310 -11.32 -12.37 0.11
C THR A 310 -11.82 -13.62 0.83
N ASP A 311 -11.83 -14.77 0.16
CA ASP A 311 -12.25 -16.06 0.72
C ASP A 311 -11.09 -16.92 1.21
N CYS A 312 -9.84 -16.61 0.83
CA CYS A 312 -8.65 -17.31 1.30
C CYS A 312 -8.56 -17.30 2.82
N GLN A 313 -8.41 -18.47 3.42
CA GLN A 313 -8.14 -18.64 4.85
C GLN A 313 -6.64 -18.45 5.12
N PRO A 314 -6.22 -17.46 5.92
CA PRO A 314 -4.81 -17.31 6.25
C PRO A 314 -4.28 -18.48 7.10
N GLU A 315 -3.16 -19.06 6.70
CA GLU A 315 -2.45 -20.10 7.45
C GLU A 315 -1.54 -19.50 8.55
N GLY A 316 -1.13 -18.24 8.38
CA GLY A 316 -0.28 -17.50 9.30
C GLY A 316 0.01 -16.08 8.81
N LEU A 317 0.71 -15.28 9.62
CA LEU A 317 1.04 -13.89 9.26
C LEU A 317 1.98 -13.78 8.06
N ALA A 318 2.88 -14.76 7.92
CA ALA A 318 3.83 -14.86 6.82
C ALA A 318 3.25 -15.52 5.55
N HIS A 319 1.95 -15.85 5.53
CA HIS A 319 1.31 -16.46 4.36
C HIS A 319 1.39 -15.50 3.17
N ARG A 320 2.11 -15.91 2.12
CA ARG A 320 2.21 -15.19 0.85
C ARG A 320 1.27 -15.76 -0.20
N THR A 321 0.83 -14.91 -1.11
CA THR A 321 -0.09 -15.31 -2.18
C THR A 321 0.25 -14.59 -3.49
N ALA A 322 -0.12 -15.23 -4.60
CA ALA A 322 -0.25 -14.51 -5.86
C ALA A 322 -1.51 -13.65 -5.84
N ALA A 323 -1.55 -12.60 -6.67
CA ALA A 323 -2.69 -11.73 -6.71
C ALA A 323 -2.96 -11.23 -8.12
N PHE A 324 -4.21 -11.40 -8.56
CA PHE A 324 -4.76 -10.84 -9.78
C PHE A 324 -6.01 -10.07 -9.39
N MET A 325 -5.97 -8.75 -9.48
CA MET A 325 -7.07 -7.90 -9.02
C MET A 325 -7.31 -6.72 -9.95
N GLY A 326 -8.58 -6.38 -10.15
CA GLY A 326 -8.98 -5.26 -10.98
C GLY A 326 -10.37 -5.42 -11.59
N SER A 327 -10.50 -4.92 -12.81
CA SER A 327 -11.70 -4.99 -13.62
C SER A 327 -12.18 -6.44 -13.78
N ARG A 328 -13.49 -6.65 -13.62
CA ARG A 328 -14.07 -8.00 -13.57
C ARG A 328 -13.77 -8.81 -14.83
N GLU A 329 -13.80 -8.17 -15.98
CA GLU A 329 -13.57 -8.83 -17.25
C GLU A 329 -12.10 -9.19 -17.45
N ASP A 330 -11.18 -8.30 -17.08
CA ASP A 330 -9.74 -8.54 -17.19
C ASP A 330 -9.28 -9.68 -16.26
N VAL A 331 -9.80 -9.74 -15.04
CA VAL A 331 -9.51 -10.84 -14.11
C VAL A 331 -10.09 -12.17 -14.58
N ARG A 332 -11.27 -12.16 -15.23
CA ARG A 332 -11.87 -13.37 -15.82
C ARG A 332 -11.06 -13.89 -17.00
N ASP A 333 -10.50 -13.00 -17.82
CA ASP A 333 -9.62 -13.37 -18.93
C ASP A 333 -8.43 -14.19 -18.37
N VAL A 334 -7.71 -13.69 -17.36
CA VAL A 334 -6.61 -14.43 -16.69
C VAL A 334 -7.07 -15.77 -16.13
N LEU A 335 -8.18 -15.79 -15.38
CA LEU A 335 -8.72 -17.02 -14.79
C LEU A 335 -9.04 -18.09 -15.84
N SER A 336 -9.49 -17.68 -17.03
CA SER A 336 -9.76 -18.60 -18.14
C SER A 336 -8.48 -19.32 -18.60
N MET A 337 -7.34 -18.64 -18.57
CA MET A 337 -6.04 -19.20 -18.95
C MET A 337 -5.55 -20.20 -17.90
N PHE A 338 -5.72 -19.90 -16.61
CA PHE A 338 -5.44 -20.85 -15.53
C PHE A 338 -6.29 -22.12 -15.65
N ARG A 339 -7.58 -21.99 -15.95
CA ARG A 339 -8.48 -23.14 -16.16
C ARG A 339 -8.08 -24.00 -17.36
N ARG A 340 -7.75 -23.37 -18.50
CA ARG A 340 -7.28 -24.09 -19.70
C ARG A 340 -5.99 -24.86 -19.44
N SER A 341 -5.01 -24.23 -18.78
CA SER A 341 -3.74 -24.87 -18.43
C SER A 341 -3.94 -26.07 -17.50
N SER A 342 -4.80 -25.94 -16.48
CA SER A 342 -5.15 -27.04 -15.58
C SER A 342 -5.86 -28.21 -16.30
N ALA A 343 -6.76 -27.91 -17.24
CA ALA A 343 -7.44 -28.91 -18.05
C ALA A 343 -6.48 -29.67 -18.98
N LEU A 344 -5.55 -28.97 -19.62
CA LEU A 344 -4.52 -29.56 -20.48
C LEU A 344 -3.58 -30.49 -19.69
N TYR A 345 -3.22 -30.13 -18.46
CA TYR A 345 -2.41 -30.99 -17.60
C TYR A 345 -3.18 -32.25 -17.17
N SER A 346 -4.47 -32.11 -16.85
CA SER A 346 -5.33 -33.22 -16.43
C SER A 346 -5.66 -34.21 -17.57
N ALA A 347 -5.63 -33.76 -18.83
CA ALA A 347 -5.94 -34.56 -20.01
C ALA A 347 -4.74 -35.35 -20.57
N ARG A 348 -3.52 -35.19 -20.01
CA ARG A 348 -2.36 -35.97 -20.45
C ARG A 348 -2.48 -37.43 -19.99
N PRO A 349 -2.36 -38.43 -20.89
CA PRO A 349 -2.37 -39.83 -20.50
C PRO A 349 -1.25 -40.13 -19.50
N SER A 350 -1.57 -40.90 -18.45
CA SER A 350 -0.73 -41.25 -17.31
C SER A 350 0.58 -42.02 -17.65
N GLY A 351 0.88 -42.23 -18.93
CA GLY A 351 2.04 -42.99 -19.42
C GLY A 351 3.27 -42.15 -19.81
N LEU A 352 3.19 -40.83 -19.81
CA LEU A 352 4.34 -39.95 -20.12
C LEU A 352 4.57 -38.98 -18.95
N ARG A 353 5.10 -39.52 -17.85
CA ARG A 353 5.59 -38.73 -16.71
C ARG A 353 6.90 -38.06 -17.15
N ALA A 354 6.81 -36.87 -17.75
CA ALA A 354 7.97 -36.02 -17.95
C ALA A 354 8.61 -35.75 -16.58
N GLY A 355 9.91 -36.03 -16.47
CA GLY A 355 10.70 -35.70 -15.29
C GLY A 355 10.57 -34.22 -14.95
N GLY A 356 10.69 -33.91 -13.66
CA GLY A 356 10.71 -32.52 -13.18
C GLY A 356 11.81 -31.69 -13.85
N PRO A 357 11.78 -30.35 -13.69
CA PRO A 357 12.71 -29.46 -14.37
C PRO A 357 14.10 -29.61 -13.76
N GLY A 358 14.92 -30.47 -14.36
CA GLY A 358 16.31 -30.69 -13.98
C GLY A 358 16.97 -31.55 -15.05
N GLY A 359 17.61 -30.90 -16.03
CA GLY A 359 18.29 -31.58 -17.12
C GLY A 359 18.61 -30.63 -18.27
N TYR A 360 19.59 -29.76 -18.07
CA TYR A 360 20.31 -29.16 -19.19
C TYR A 360 21.29 -30.23 -19.68
N ASP A 361 20.93 -30.93 -20.75
CA ASP A 361 21.82 -31.83 -21.46
C ASP A 361 22.95 -31.02 -22.12
N THR A 362 24.13 -31.11 -21.52
CA THR A 362 25.41 -30.87 -22.18
C THR A 362 25.57 -31.83 -23.34
N LEU A 363 25.52 -31.30 -24.57
CA LEU A 363 25.98 -32.01 -25.76
C LEU A 363 27.50 -32.25 -25.64
N THR A 364 27.88 -33.49 -25.31
CA THR A 364 29.22 -34.03 -25.56
C THR A 364 29.18 -34.87 -26.84
N PRO A 365 30.14 -34.71 -27.78
CA PRO A 365 30.23 -35.60 -28.92
C PRO A 365 30.92 -36.92 -28.54
N SER A 366 30.38 -38.02 -29.05
CA SER A 366 30.87 -39.39 -28.87
C SER A 366 32.19 -39.66 -29.62
N PRO A 367 33.00 -40.65 -29.19
CA PRO A 367 34.35 -40.86 -29.71
C PRO A 367 34.37 -41.81 -30.92
N SER A 368 35.23 -41.50 -31.89
CA SER A 368 35.69 -42.46 -32.90
C SER A 368 37.20 -42.66 -32.79
N SER A 369 37.58 -43.92 -32.94
CA SER A 369 38.87 -44.57 -32.72
C SER A 369 40.06 -44.06 -33.55
N ALA A 370 41.19 -43.93 -32.84
CA ALA A 370 42.61 -44.07 -33.18
C ALA A 370 43.07 -44.24 -34.65
N THR A 371 44.03 -43.40 -35.07
CA THR A 371 45.34 -43.85 -35.60
C THR A 371 46.39 -42.71 -35.63
N THR A 372 47.43 -42.91 -34.82
CA THR A 372 48.88 -42.69 -34.96
C THR A 372 49.49 -41.57 -35.85
N SER A 373 50.37 -40.80 -35.18
CA SER A 373 51.67 -40.21 -35.63
C SER A 373 51.69 -39.02 -36.60
N THR A 374 52.34 -37.91 -36.23
CA THR A 374 53.80 -37.63 -36.43
C THR A 374 54.11 -36.13 -36.21
N SER A 375 55.18 -35.87 -35.44
CA SER A 375 56.20 -34.81 -35.58
C SER A 375 55.92 -33.29 -35.42
N GLN A 376 56.74 -32.72 -34.52
CA GLN A 376 57.62 -31.54 -34.68
C GLN A 376 57.00 -30.13 -34.65
N GLN A 377 57.28 -29.36 -33.59
CA GLN A 377 58.40 -28.39 -33.43
C GLN A 377 58.24 -27.13 -34.30
N ALA A 378 58.03 -25.98 -33.63
CA ALA A 378 58.81 -24.77 -33.87
C ALA A 378 58.55 -23.73 -32.76
N GLN A 379 59.65 -23.28 -32.15
CA GLN A 379 59.74 -22.16 -31.21
C GLN A 379 59.67 -20.82 -31.97
N SER A 380 59.22 -19.74 -31.32
CA SER A 380 60.09 -18.63 -30.91
C SER A 380 59.32 -17.39 -30.40
N SER A 381 59.75 -16.90 -29.23
CA SER A 381 59.92 -15.48 -28.80
C SER A 381 58.76 -14.47 -28.98
N LYS A 382 58.41 -13.58 -28.05
CA LYS A 382 59.19 -12.87 -27.02
C LYS A 382 58.25 -11.98 -26.18
N ASP A 383 58.77 -11.55 -25.02
CA ASP A 383 58.49 -10.30 -24.30
C ASP A 383 57.32 -10.19 -23.29
N GLN A 384 57.71 -10.44 -22.04
CA GLN A 384 57.62 -9.54 -20.86
C GLN A 384 56.36 -8.65 -20.67
N ARG A 385 55.55 -9.00 -19.67
CA ARG A 385 55.42 -8.24 -18.41
C ARG A 385 54.50 -8.98 -17.43
N SER A 386 55.09 -9.49 -16.36
CA SER A 386 54.40 -10.06 -15.20
C SER A 386 54.36 -9.06 -14.05
N SER A 387 53.18 -8.85 -13.47
CA SER A 387 53.05 -8.51 -12.05
C SER A 387 51.66 -8.90 -11.50
N SER A 388 51.66 -10.08 -10.88
CA SER A 388 50.98 -10.44 -9.62
C SER A 388 49.66 -9.76 -9.23
N LYS A 389 48.58 -10.56 -9.19
CA LYS A 389 47.56 -10.50 -8.12
C LYS A 389 47.06 -11.91 -7.79
N GLN A 390 47.68 -12.51 -6.77
CA GLN A 390 47.06 -13.51 -5.91
C GLN A 390 47.54 -13.21 -4.48
N ASP A 391 46.63 -13.44 -3.55
CA ASP A 391 46.79 -13.45 -2.08
C ASP A 391 46.86 -12.11 -1.34
N ARG A 392 45.76 -11.82 -0.63
CA ARG A 392 45.82 -11.50 0.81
C ARG A 392 44.44 -11.59 1.46
N ALA A 393 44.23 -12.69 2.18
CA ALA A 393 43.32 -12.77 3.31
C ALA A 393 44.06 -12.38 4.60
N ALA A 394 43.31 -11.77 5.52
CA ALA A 394 43.55 -11.63 6.96
C ALA A 394 44.76 -10.79 7.45
N VAL A 395 44.47 -9.73 8.23
CA VAL A 395 44.69 -9.63 9.70
C VAL A 395 44.70 -8.15 10.16
N ALA A 396 44.07 -7.93 11.32
CA ALA A 396 44.11 -6.80 12.27
C ALA A 396 43.25 -5.56 11.94
N GLY A 397 42.42 -5.03 12.85
CA GLY A 397 42.20 -5.35 14.26
C GLY A 397 41.84 -4.07 15.04
N ALA A 398 40.94 -4.22 16.01
CA ALA A 398 40.67 -3.33 17.15
C ALA A 398 39.93 -2.00 16.94
N GLY A 399 38.70 -1.92 17.49
CA GLY A 399 38.01 -0.66 17.72
C GLY A 399 36.52 -0.80 18.11
N LEU A 400 36.24 -0.69 19.41
CA LEU A 400 34.94 -0.47 20.07
C LEU A 400 33.96 -1.65 20.25
N THR A 401 34.24 -2.42 21.30
CA THR A 401 33.24 -2.99 22.21
C THR A 401 32.84 -1.94 23.27
N ALA A 402 31.61 -1.45 23.27
CA ALA A 402 30.87 -0.96 24.46
C ALA A 402 29.45 -0.51 24.10
N SER A 403 28.49 -0.85 24.96
CA SER A 403 27.10 -0.37 25.02
C SER A 403 26.01 -1.16 24.25
N MET A 404 25.69 -2.35 24.76
CA MET A 404 24.34 -2.96 24.64
C MET A 404 24.11 -3.96 25.77
N ALA A 405 24.17 -3.47 27.02
CA ALA A 405 23.78 -4.22 28.22
C ALA A 405 23.42 -3.27 29.37
N ALA A 406 22.28 -2.56 29.26
CA ALA A 406 21.62 -1.90 30.39
C ALA A 406 20.22 -1.39 29.97
N LEU A 407 19.17 -2.22 30.14
CA LEU A 407 17.80 -1.83 30.53
C LEU A 407 16.86 -3.06 30.43
N SER A 408 17.16 -4.07 31.24
CA SER A 408 16.21 -5.09 31.69
C SER A 408 16.65 -5.56 33.06
N ALA A 409 16.37 -4.74 34.07
CA ALA A 409 16.25 -5.10 35.48
C ALA A 409 16.16 -3.81 36.30
N THR A 410 14.95 -3.42 36.71
CA THR A 410 14.59 -2.85 38.02
C THR A 410 13.11 -2.49 37.95
N ILE A 411 12.26 -3.32 38.57
CA ILE A 411 11.08 -2.97 39.38
C ILE A 411 10.41 -4.31 39.74
N VAL A 412 10.95 -4.97 40.76
CA VAL A 412 10.23 -5.85 41.67
C VAL A 412 10.79 -5.55 43.06
N ALA A 413 9.90 -5.26 44.01
CA ALA A 413 10.12 -4.88 45.42
C ALA A 413 10.61 -3.42 45.60
N LEU A 414 9.95 -2.50 46.31
CA LEU A 414 9.09 -2.55 47.50
C LEU A 414 8.10 -1.35 47.39
N GLY A 415 6.79 -1.51 47.61
CA GLY A 415 6.20 -1.26 48.93
C GLY A 415 4.93 -0.40 48.78
N ARG A 416 3.80 -0.91 49.27
CA ARG A 416 2.49 -0.23 49.36
C ARG A 416 2.57 1.10 50.13
N PRO A 417 1.65 2.05 49.88
CA PRO A 417 1.13 2.90 50.94
C PRO A 417 -0.37 2.64 51.20
N PRO A 418 -0.84 2.83 52.45
CA PRO A 418 -2.22 2.56 52.85
C PRO A 418 -3.17 3.73 52.57
N SER A 419 -4.45 3.38 52.62
CA SER A 419 -5.64 4.24 52.58
C SER A 419 -5.76 5.21 53.77
N SER A 420 -6.03 6.49 53.49
CA SER A 420 -6.96 7.32 54.28
C SER A 420 -7.26 8.64 53.56
N ARG A 421 -8.54 9.01 53.52
CA ARG A 421 -9.13 10.24 52.96
C ARG A 421 -9.41 11.24 54.12
N PRO A 422 -9.90 12.45 53.88
CA PRO A 422 -9.16 13.67 53.55
C PRO A 422 -9.27 14.76 54.66
N THR A 423 -8.41 15.79 54.62
CA THR A 423 -8.66 17.06 55.31
C THR A 423 -8.34 18.25 54.43
N SER A 424 -9.23 19.24 54.51
CA SER A 424 -9.29 20.50 53.77
C SER A 424 -8.06 21.38 53.94
N ALA A 425 -7.62 22.04 52.87
CA ALA A 425 -6.99 23.35 52.98
C ALA A 425 -7.34 24.20 51.76
N VAL A 426 -7.92 25.35 52.07
CA VAL A 426 -8.35 26.45 51.23
C VAL A 426 -7.11 27.17 50.67
N TYR A 427 -7.12 27.55 49.40
CA TYR A 427 -6.27 28.65 48.89
C TYR A 427 -7.17 29.71 48.23
N PRO A 428 -6.99 31.00 48.57
CA PRO A 428 -7.82 32.07 48.07
C PRO A 428 -7.34 32.60 46.72
N SER A 429 -8.29 33.14 45.99
CA SER A 429 -8.15 34.05 44.86
C SER A 429 -7.48 35.37 45.26
N SER A 430 -6.55 35.89 44.45
CA SER A 430 -6.37 37.33 44.30
C SER A 430 -5.71 37.70 42.97
N THR A 431 -6.45 38.50 42.22
CA THR A 431 -6.03 39.47 41.19
C THR A 431 -4.90 40.38 41.65
N GLY A 432 -4.01 40.79 40.72
CA GLY A 432 -3.11 41.93 40.93
C GLY A 432 -1.92 41.98 39.96
N SER A 433 -2.06 42.76 38.88
CA SER A 433 -0.97 43.26 38.03
C SER A 433 0.05 44.09 38.82
N VAL A 434 1.34 44.08 38.41
CA VAL A 434 2.23 45.27 38.23
C VAL A 434 3.58 44.85 37.58
N LEU A 435 3.89 45.54 36.46
CA LEU A 435 5.14 45.97 35.81
C LEU A 435 6.55 45.41 36.12
N GLY A 436 7.33 45.33 35.02
CA GLY A 436 8.80 45.54 34.91
C GLY A 436 9.58 44.24 34.66
N LEU A 437 10.52 44.07 33.72
CA LEU A 437 11.30 44.93 32.83
C LEU A 437 11.83 44.01 31.70
N VAL A 438 11.83 44.48 30.45
CA VAL A 438 12.40 43.78 29.27
C VAL A 438 13.66 44.53 28.83
N PRO A 439 14.79 43.87 28.50
CA PRO A 439 15.94 44.54 27.90
C PRO A 439 15.85 44.59 26.36
N SER A 440 16.23 45.75 25.85
CA SER A 440 16.16 46.25 24.47
C SER A 440 17.31 45.75 23.59
N VAL A 441 17.03 45.53 22.29
CA VAL A 441 18.05 45.39 21.23
C VAL A 441 17.69 46.37 20.08
N PRO A 442 18.64 47.11 19.49
CA PRO A 442 18.34 48.27 18.64
C PRO A 442 18.11 47.93 17.16
N ARG A 443 17.24 48.71 16.51
CA ARG A 443 17.10 48.84 15.04
C ARG A 443 17.87 50.06 14.53
N PRO A 444 18.44 50.03 13.31
CA PRO A 444 18.88 51.23 12.60
C PRO A 444 17.78 51.81 11.69
N ALA A 445 18.04 53.05 11.27
CA ALA A 445 17.12 54.10 10.89
C ALA A 445 16.59 54.09 9.44
N SER A 446 15.58 54.95 9.27
CA SER A 446 14.78 55.36 8.13
C SER A 446 15.52 55.92 6.90
N ALA A 447 14.89 55.77 5.73
CA ALA A 447 14.89 56.81 4.69
C ALA A 447 13.50 56.91 4.03
N VAL A 448 13.08 58.16 3.86
CA VAL A 448 11.77 58.67 3.43
C VAL A 448 11.79 58.95 1.92
N SER A 449 10.68 58.71 1.21
CA SER A 449 10.03 59.70 0.33
C SER A 449 8.84 59.10 -0.45
N ALA A 450 7.67 59.72 -0.28
CA ALA A 450 6.56 59.76 -1.24
C ALA A 450 6.63 61.11 -1.99
N PRO A 451 5.87 61.31 -3.08
CA PRO A 451 4.48 61.82 -2.95
C PRO A 451 3.47 61.16 -3.94
N ALA A 452 2.22 60.92 -3.53
CA ALA A 452 0.97 61.67 -3.83
C ALA A 452 0.66 61.83 -5.36
N SER A 453 -0.54 61.55 -5.90
CA SER A 453 -1.89 61.94 -5.46
C SER A 453 -3.00 61.34 -6.37
N SER A 454 -4.18 61.10 -5.77
CA SER A 454 -5.59 61.31 -6.25
C SER A 454 -5.97 61.07 -7.73
N THR A 455 -7.06 60.39 -8.12
CA THR A 455 -8.50 60.63 -7.86
C THR A 455 -9.30 59.51 -8.58
N SER A 456 -10.27 58.85 -7.92
CA SER A 456 -11.74 59.05 -8.04
C SER A 456 -12.36 58.82 -9.43
N GLY A 457 -13.38 57.95 -9.51
CA GLY A 457 -14.36 57.96 -10.60
C GLY A 457 -14.98 56.61 -10.91
N ALA A 458 -16.08 56.29 -10.23
CA ALA A 458 -16.94 55.15 -10.51
C ALA A 458 -17.83 55.36 -11.75
N VAL A 459 -18.46 54.26 -12.22
CA VAL A 459 -19.91 54.13 -12.54
C VAL A 459 -20.26 53.49 -13.92
N HIS A 460 -21.16 52.49 -13.81
CA HIS A 460 -22.23 51.98 -14.70
C HIS A 460 -22.04 50.83 -15.73
N HIS A 461 -22.65 49.70 -15.35
CA HIS A 461 -23.61 48.83 -16.07
C HIS A 461 -23.95 49.09 -17.55
N GLY A 462 -24.00 48.00 -18.33
CA GLY A 462 -24.78 47.87 -19.56
C GLY A 462 -24.87 46.43 -20.06
N LEU A 463 -26.08 45.86 -20.05
CA LEU A 463 -26.46 44.57 -20.65
C LEU A 463 -26.33 44.56 -22.19
N GLN A 464 -26.03 43.41 -22.81
CA GLN A 464 -26.94 42.71 -23.73
C GLN A 464 -26.33 41.44 -24.39
N LYS A 465 -27.23 40.47 -24.63
CA LYS A 465 -27.10 39.20 -25.36
C LYS A 465 -26.85 39.40 -26.87
N ALA A 466 -26.16 38.46 -27.53
CA ALA A 466 -26.67 37.74 -28.72
C ALA A 466 -25.69 36.69 -29.30
N ALA A 467 -26.26 35.53 -29.67
CA ALA A 467 -26.00 34.65 -30.81
C ALA A 467 -24.63 33.96 -31.05
N SER A 468 -24.73 32.64 -31.26
CA SER A 468 -23.74 31.67 -31.78
C SER A 468 -23.85 31.54 -33.33
N PRO A 469 -23.25 30.52 -33.99
CA PRO A 469 -21.82 30.35 -34.32
C PRO A 469 -21.58 30.26 -35.86
N SER A 470 -20.33 30.37 -36.33
CA SER A 470 -19.98 30.02 -37.72
C SER A 470 -18.63 29.30 -37.84
N SER A 471 -18.73 28.13 -38.46
CA SER A 471 -17.70 27.20 -38.96
C SER A 471 -16.71 27.79 -39.95
N LEU A 472 -15.47 27.28 -39.97
CA LEU A 472 -14.70 27.01 -41.20
C LEU A 472 -13.63 25.92 -40.92
N PRO A 473 -13.45 24.93 -41.83
CA PRO A 473 -12.39 23.91 -41.76
C PRO A 473 -11.23 24.25 -42.73
N TYR A 474 -10.03 23.70 -42.50
CA TYR A 474 -9.01 23.60 -43.55
C TYR A 474 -8.32 22.25 -43.54
N SER A 475 -8.33 21.64 -44.73
CA SER A 475 -7.89 20.29 -45.07
C SER A 475 -6.46 20.27 -45.61
N LEU A 476 -5.82 19.11 -45.45
CA LEU A 476 -4.55 18.65 -46.04
C LEU A 476 -4.56 18.68 -47.59
N PRO A 477 -3.37 18.72 -48.23
CA PRO A 477 -3.21 18.28 -49.61
C PRO A 477 -2.48 16.93 -49.73
N HIS A 478 -3.06 16.01 -50.50
CA HIS A 478 -2.37 14.94 -51.24
C HIS A 478 -2.28 15.37 -52.71
N THR A 479 -1.16 15.25 -53.40
CA THR A 479 -0.76 14.17 -54.35
C THR A 479 0.38 14.79 -55.21
N ILE A 480 1.37 14.10 -55.80
CA ILE A 480 1.36 13.12 -56.90
C ILE A 480 2.78 12.53 -57.08
N SER A 481 2.85 11.22 -57.40
CA SER A 481 3.78 10.45 -58.30
C SER A 481 5.20 10.99 -58.57
N GLY A 482 6.31 10.26 -58.52
CA GLY A 482 6.59 8.84 -58.74
C GLY A 482 7.86 8.75 -59.59
N SER A 483 8.80 7.82 -59.31
CA SER A 483 9.78 7.22 -60.25
C SER A 483 10.90 6.47 -59.51
N ALA A 484 11.19 5.27 -60.00
CA ALA A 484 12.17 4.31 -59.48
C ALA A 484 13.64 4.67 -59.81
N LYS A 485 14.58 4.26 -58.95
CA LYS A 485 15.66 3.27 -59.21
C LYS A 485 16.91 3.44 -58.31
N LYS A 486 17.45 2.26 -57.97
CA LYS A 486 18.86 1.88 -57.71
C LYS A 486 19.48 2.09 -56.31
N VAL A 487 19.58 0.92 -55.66
CA VAL A 487 20.64 0.42 -54.76
C VAL A 487 22.03 0.57 -55.45
N PRO A 488 23.11 0.86 -54.71
CA PRO A 488 23.97 -0.19 -54.11
C PRO A 488 23.86 -0.28 -52.58
#